data_AF-A0AAV5FM38-F1
#
_entry.id   AF-A0AAV5FM38-F1
#
_cell.length_a   1.000
_cell.length_b   1.000
_cell.length_c   1.000
_cell.angle_alpha   90.00
_cell.angle_beta   90.00
_cell.angle_gamma   90.00
#
_symmetry.space_group_name_H-M   'P 1'
#
loop_
_entity.id
_entity.type
_entity.pdbx_description
1 polymer ?
#
loop_
_entity_poly.entity_id
_entity_poly.type
_entity_poly.pdbx_seq_one_letter_code
_entity_poly.pdbx_strand_id
1 'polypeptide(L)'
;MATAAVPNGHTAGASEETPPPHPSSSSLVFLGTGCSSAVPNARCLIQPPDPPCPVCSQSLSVPPELNPNYRCNTSLLIDYCQDEGVHKYIIIDVGKTFREQVLRWFVHHKIPCVDSILLTHEHADAILGLDDVRVVQPFSPTNDIDPTPIYLSQYAMDR
;
A
#
# COMPACT_ATOMS: atom_id res chain seq x y z
N MET A 1 1.40 21.61 -42.88
CA MET A 1 0.81 21.62 -41.53
C MET A 1 -0.69 21.49 -41.68
N ALA A 2 -1.24 20.29 -41.48
CA ALA A 2 -2.66 20.04 -41.51
C ALA A 2 -3.09 19.61 -40.11
N THR A 3 -3.92 20.42 -39.47
CA THR A 3 -4.55 20.16 -38.18
C THR A 3 -5.69 19.17 -38.37
N ALA A 4 -5.51 17.93 -37.93
CA ALA A 4 -6.59 16.95 -37.86
C ALA A 4 -7.34 17.15 -36.53
N ALA A 5 -8.58 17.63 -36.62
CA ALA A 5 -9.52 17.65 -35.51
C ALA A 5 -10.00 16.22 -35.25
N VAL A 6 -9.89 15.76 -34.00
CA VAL A 6 -10.43 14.48 -33.54
C VAL A 6 -11.90 14.69 -33.13
N PRO A 7 -12.87 13.97 -33.70
CA PRO A 7 -14.27 14.14 -33.33
C PRO A 7 -14.58 13.48 -31.98
N ASN A 8 -15.22 14.24 -31.08
CA ASN A 8 -15.82 13.77 -29.83
C ASN A 8 -17.03 12.87 -30.13
N GLY A 9 -16.84 11.56 -30.10
CA GLY A 9 -17.93 10.59 -30.10
C GLY A 9 -18.49 10.41 -28.69
N HIS A 10 -19.61 11.05 -28.39
CA HIS A 10 -20.49 10.63 -27.30
C HIS A 10 -21.24 9.37 -27.74
N THR A 11 -20.80 8.19 -27.31
CA THR A 11 -21.61 6.97 -27.38
C THR A 11 -22.34 6.79 -26.06
N ALA A 12 -23.66 6.89 -26.12
CA ALA A 12 -24.59 6.60 -25.04
C ALA A 12 -24.62 5.11 -24.71
N GLY A 13 -24.77 4.81 -23.41
CA GLY A 13 -25.41 3.58 -22.93
C GLY A 13 -24.52 2.33 -22.86
N ALA A 14 -23.60 2.30 -21.90
CA ALA A 14 -23.20 1.06 -21.25
C ALA A 14 -23.75 1.10 -19.82
N SER A 15 -24.58 0.13 -19.47
CA SER A 15 -25.04 -0.08 -18.09
C SER A 15 -23.82 -0.20 -17.18
N GLU A 16 -23.68 0.71 -16.23
CA GLU A 16 -22.79 0.55 -15.09
C GLU A 16 -23.23 -0.71 -14.33
N GLU A 17 -22.52 -1.82 -14.55
CA GLU A 17 -22.54 -2.92 -13.60
C GLU A 17 -21.98 -2.36 -12.29
N THR A 18 -22.87 -2.18 -11.30
CA THR A 18 -22.48 -1.94 -9.92
C THR A 18 -21.43 -3.00 -9.54
N PRO A 19 -20.24 -2.58 -9.08
CA PRO A 19 -19.22 -3.54 -8.66
C PRO A 19 -19.81 -4.48 -7.62
N PRO A 20 -19.39 -5.76 -7.60
CA PRO A 20 -19.90 -6.72 -6.63
C PRO A 20 -19.75 -6.13 -5.22
N PRO A 21 -20.75 -6.33 -4.33
CA PRO A 21 -20.68 -5.82 -2.98
C PRO A 21 -19.37 -6.25 -2.33
N HIS A 22 -18.72 -5.32 -1.63
CA HIS A 22 -17.53 -5.63 -0.85
C HIS A 22 -17.86 -6.81 0.07
N PRO A 23 -16.94 -7.79 0.21
CA PRO A 23 -17.19 -8.98 1.01
C PRO A 23 -17.60 -8.55 2.42
N SER A 24 -18.76 -9.01 2.90
CA SER A 24 -19.34 -8.67 4.19
C SER A 24 -18.58 -9.27 5.39
N SER A 25 -17.29 -9.53 5.24
CA SER A 25 -16.42 -10.19 6.21
C SER A 25 -15.12 -9.43 6.35
N SER A 26 -14.61 -9.38 7.58
CA SER A 26 -13.28 -8.83 7.85
C SER A 26 -12.18 -9.63 7.15
N SER A 27 -11.08 -8.98 6.77
CA SER A 27 -9.92 -9.62 6.14
C SER A 27 -8.59 -9.01 6.62
N LEU A 28 -7.52 -9.76 6.39
CA LEU A 28 -6.14 -9.36 6.67
C LEU A 28 -5.35 -9.35 5.36
N VAL A 29 -4.74 -8.22 5.03
CA VAL A 29 -3.91 -8.08 3.82
C VAL A 29 -2.46 -7.84 4.24
N PHE A 30 -1.58 -8.78 3.93
CA PHE A 30 -0.15 -8.63 4.16
C PHE A 30 0.43 -7.67 3.11
N LEU A 31 0.63 -6.42 3.50
CA LEU A 31 1.18 -5.39 2.62
C LEU A 31 2.69 -5.58 2.39
N GLY A 32 3.40 -6.17 3.36
CA GLY A 32 4.78 -6.57 3.22
C GLY A 32 5.19 -7.62 4.24
N THR A 33 6.18 -8.43 3.86
CA THR A 33 6.68 -9.58 4.64
C THR A 33 8.21 -9.65 4.62
N GLY A 34 8.86 -8.55 4.26
CA GLY A 34 10.31 -8.40 4.18
C GLY A 34 10.90 -7.85 5.47
N CYS A 35 12.21 -8.04 5.65
CA CYS A 35 12.93 -7.45 6.77
C CYS A 35 13.07 -5.92 6.62
N SER A 36 13.79 -5.29 7.55
CA SER A 36 14.04 -3.84 7.51
C SER A 36 14.66 -3.37 6.19
N SER A 37 15.47 -4.18 5.52
CA SER A 37 16.06 -3.81 4.22
C SER A 37 15.18 -4.15 2.98
N ALA A 38 13.99 -4.71 3.18
CA ALA A 38 13.17 -5.31 2.12
C ALA A 38 13.92 -6.42 1.34
N VAL A 39 13.24 -7.04 0.38
CA VAL A 39 13.85 -7.98 -0.59
C VAL A 39 13.41 -7.57 -2.00
N PRO A 40 14.34 -7.40 -2.95
CA PRO A 40 15.79 -7.61 -2.82
C PRO A 40 16.48 -6.60 -1.91
N ASN A 41 17.57 -7.04 -1.27
CA ASN A 41 18.50 -6.11 -0.67
C ASN A 41 19.31 -5.44 -1.79
N ALA A 42 19.20 -4.11 -1.93
CA ALA A 42 19.88 -3.36 -2.98
C ALA A 42 21.40 -3.61 -3.01
N ARG A 43 22.06 -3.70 -1.84
CA ARG A 43 23.50 -3.97 -1.74
C ARG A 43 23.87 -5.33 -2.32
N CYS A 44 23.08 -6.37 -2.06
CA CYS A 44 23.29 -7.70 -2.65
C CYS A 44 23.23 -7.71 -4.18
N LEU A 45 22.58 -6.71 -4.79
CA LEU A 45 22.47 -6.60 -6.25
C LEU A 45 23.57 -5.73 -6.85
N ILE A 46 23.87 -4.58 -6.25
CA ILE A 46 24.90 -3.67 -6.77
C ILE A 46 26.33 -4.09 -6.41
N GLN A 47 26.48 -4.90 -5.36
CA GLN A 47 27.73 -5.53 -4.93
C GLN A 47 27.45 -7.02 -4.65
N PRO A 48 27.28 -7.85 -5.70
CA PRO A 48 26.95 -9.25 -5.50
C PRO A 48 28.01 -9.97 -4.67
N PRO A 49 27.60 -10.77 -3.66
CA PRO A 49 28.52 -11.70 -3.02
C PRO A 49 28.98 -12.77 -4.02
N ASP A 50 30.04 -13.52 -3.67
CA ASP A 50 30.48 -14.68 -4.43
C ASP A 50 30.30 -15.96 -3.59
N PRO A 51 29.32 -16.83 -3.89
CA PRO A 51 28.41 -16.74 -5.05
C PRO A 51 27.27 -15.71 -4.88
N PRO A 52 26.65 -15.24 -5.99
CA PRO A 52 25.53 -14.28 -5.92
C PRO A 52 24.36 -14.80 -5.09
N CYS A 53 23.70 -13.90 -4.34
CA CYS A 53 22.56 -14.25 -3.49
C CYS A 53 21.37 -14.73 -4.35
N PRO A 54 20.96 -16.02 -4.26
CA PRO A 54 19.91 -16.56 -5.13
C PRO A 54 18.57 -15.86 -4.93
N VAL A 55 18.21 -15.52 -3.70
CA VAL A 55 16.93 -14.89 -3.36
C VAL A 55 16.82 -13.49 -3.94
N CYS A 56 17.86 -12.65 -3.80
CA CYS A 56 17.83 -11.30 -4.36
C CYS A 56 17.80 -11.34 -5.89
N SER A 57 18.59 -12.21 -6.52
CA SER A 57 18.55 -12.38 -7.98
C SER A 57 17.19 -12.86 -8.47
N GLN A 58 16.58 -13.85 -7.80
CA GLN A 58 15.25 -14.37 -8.14
C GLN A 58 14.13 -13.36 -7.88
N SER A 59 14.27 -12.46 -6.89
CA SER A 59 13.26 -11.44 -6.62
C SER A 59 13.05 -10.43 -7.77
N LEU A 60 13.96 -10.40 -8.76
CA LEU A 60 13.86 -9.56 -9.95
C LEU A 60 13.55 -10.34 -11.25
N SER A 61 13.31 -11.66 -11.18
CA SER A 61 13.13 -12.48 -12.39
C SER A 61 11.75 -12.35 -13.04
N VAL A 62 10.74 -11.94 -12.26
CA VAL A 62 9.36 -11.71 -12.69
C VAL A 62 8.82 -10.45 -12.00
N PRO A 63 7.74 -9.83 -12.51
CA PRO A 63 7.15 -8.65 -11.88
C PRO A 63 6.84 -8.86 -10.37
N PRO A 64 7.03 -7.84 -9.52
CA PRO A 64 6.90 -7.97 -8.06
C PRO A 64 5.59 -8.61 -7.59
N GLU A 65 4.48 -8.32 -8.26
CA GLU A 65 3.14 -8.85 -7.99
C GLU A 65 3.03 -10.37 -8.18
N LEU A 66 3.89 -10.97 -9.02
CA LEU A 66 3.97 -12.42 -9.24
C LEU A 66 5.14 -13.06 -8.48
N ASN A 67 5.93 -12.26 -7.75
CA ASN A 67 7.18 -12.70 -7.15
C ASN A 67 7.10 -12.77 -5.62
N PRO A 68 7.00 -13.97 -5.02
CA PRO A 68 6.96 -14.09 -3.55
C PRO A 68 8.30 -13.72 -2.89
N ASN A 69 9.39 -13.64 -3.65
CA ASN A 69 10.68 -13.17 -3.14
C ASN A 69 10.83 -11.66 -3.19
N TYR A 70 9.95 -10.91 -3.88
CA TYR A 70 9.94 -9.46 -3.80
C TYR A 70 9.07 -9.02 -2.62
N ARG A 71 9.70 -8.53 -1.54
CA ARG A 71 9.03 -8.28 -0.25
C ARG A 71 9.30 -6.86 0.24
N CYS A 72 8.25 -6.06 0.33
CA CYS A 72 8.25 -4.77 1.01
C CYS A 72 8.50 -4.91 2.52
N ASN A 73 8.78 -3.82 3.24
CA ASN A 73 8.87 -3.83 4.71
C ASN A 73 7.60 -4.40 5.33
N THR A 74 7.74 -5.12 6.44
CA THR A 74 6.62 -5.70 7.18
C THR A 74 5.53 -4.67 7.43
N SER A 75 4.31 -4.98 6.99
CA SER A 75 3.13 -4.15 7.22
C SER A 75 1.87 -5.00 6.98
N LEU A 76 0.81 -4.68 7.70
CA LEU A 76 -0.47 -5.38 7.65
C LEU A 76 -1.59 -4.36 7.52
N LEU A 77 -2.57 -4.63 6.66
CA LEU A 77 -3.85 -3.96 6.70
C LEU A 77 -4.90 -4.89 7.31
N ILE A 78 -5.63 -4.38 8.28
CA ILE A 78 -6.87 -4.96 8.77
C ILE A 78 -8.00 -4.24 8.05
N ASP A 79 -8.72 -5.00 7.22
CA ASP A 79 -10.00 -4.59 6.67
C ASP A 79 -11.09 -5.14 7.59
N TYR A 80 -11.56 -4.30 8.51
CA TYR A 80 -12.56 -4.69 9.49
C TYR A 80 -13.96 -4.35 8.98
N CYS A 81 -14.74 -5.37 8.66
CA CYS A 81 -16.15 -5.23 8.32
C CYS A 81 -16.99 -5.40 9.60
N GLN A 82 -17.74 -4.36 9.97
CA GLN A 82 -18.79 -4.47 10.98
C GLN A 82 -20.09 -5.00 10.33
N ASP A 83 -21.24 -4.84 10.99
CA ASP A 83 -22.55 -5.12 10.43
C ASP A 83 -22.91 -4.05 9.37
N GLU A 84 -23.69 -4.41 8.34
CA GLU A 84 -24.11 -3.52 7.22
C GLU A 84 -23.02 -3.16 6.18
N GLY A 85 -21.93 -3.94 6.09
CA GLY A 85 -20.95 -3.79 5.01
C GLY A 85 -20.12 -2.50 5.08
N VAL A 86 -20.09 -1.85 6.25
CA VAL A 86 -19.21 -0.71 6.50
C VAL A 86 -17.84 -1.24 6.89
N HIS A 87 -16.83 -0.89 6.09
CA HIS A 87 -15.44 -1.28 6.28
C HIS A 87 -14.66 -0.19 7.01
N LYS A 88 -13.72 -0.64 7.86
CA LYS A 88 -12.71 0.18 8.51
C LYS A 88 -11.32 -0.36 8.20
N TYR A 89 -10.45 0.51 7.71
CA TYR A 89 -9.12 0.16 7.24
C TYR A 89 -8.07 0.62 8.24
N ILE A 90 -7.50 -0.33 8.97
CA ILE A 90 -6.50 -0.07 10.00
C ILE A 90 -5.17 -0.62 9.48
N ILE A 91 -4.17 0.24 9.31
CA ILE A 91 -2.84 -0.19 8.89
C ILE A 91 -1.92 -0.34 10.10
N ILE A 92 -1.12 -1.40 10.10
CA ILE A 92 -0.05 -1.64 11.06
C ILE A 92 1.28 -1.42 10.33
N ASP A 93 2.05 -0.47 10.83
CA ASP A 93 3.32 0.01 10.32
C ASP A 93 3.27 0.60 8.91
N VAL A 94 3.96 1.71 8.74
CA VAL A 94 4.02 2.51 7.50
C VAL A 94 5.50 2.77 7.19
N GLY A 95 6.19 1.72 6.76
CA GLY A 95 7.62 1.75 6.45
C GLY A 95 7.97 2.50 5.17
N LYS A 96 9.27 2.66 4.89
CA LYS A 96 9.82 3.29 3.67
C LYS A 96 9.33 2.70 2.34
N THR A 97 8.72 1.51 2.33
CA THR A 97 8.12 0.88 1.13
C THR A 97 6.63 1.19 0.96
N PHE A 98 6.03 2.03 1.82
CA PHE A 98 4.59 2.24 1.88
C PHE A 98 3.96 2.65 0.54
N ARG A 99 4.55 3.61 -0.18
CA ARG A 99 4.06 4.00 -1.50
C ARG A 99 3.93 2.82 -2.46
N GLU A 100 4.89 1.89 -2.47
CA GLU A 100 4.82 0.69 -3.30
C GLU A 100 3.68 -0.24 -2.84
N GLN A 101 3.51 -0.38 -1.52
CA GLN A 101 2.43 -1.18 -0.92
C GLN A 101 1.05 -0.65 -1.29
N VAL A 102 0.87 0.68 -1.32
CA VAL A 102 -0.36 1.32 -1.82
C VAL A 102 -0.60 0.96 -3.28
N LEU A 103 0.39 1.21 -4.15
CA LEU A 103 0.25 0.96 -5.59
C LEU A 103 -0.05 -0.52 -5.91
N ARG A 104 0.51 -1.46 -5.13
CA ARG A 104 0.32 -2.89 -5.34
C ARG A 104 -0.97 -3.40 -4.73
N TRP A 105 -1.17 -3.18 -3.43
CA TRP A 105 -2.20 -3.87 -2.67
C TRP A 105 -3.48 -3.06 -2.53
N PHE A 106 -3.39 -1.73 -2.34
CA PHE A 106 -4.59 -0.90 -2.24
C PHE A 106 -5.33 -0.85 -3.56
N VAL A 107 -4.61 -0.74 -4.68
CA VAL A 107 -5.20 -0.81 -6.02
C VAL A 107 -5.80 -2.19 -6.28
N HIS A 108 -5.10 -3.28 -5.94
CA HIS A 108 -5.56 -4.64 -6.17
C HIS A 108 -6.83 -4.98 -5.35
N HIS A 109 -6.84 -4.65 -4.06
CA HIS A 109 -7.96 -4.92 -3.16
C HIS A 109 -9.01 -3.81 -3.12
N LYS A 110 -8.85 -2.74 -3.92
CA LYS A 110 -9.75 -1.59 -4.00
C LYS A 110 -9.97 -0.91 -2.64
N ILE A 111 -8.89 -0.74 -1.87
CA ILE A 111 -8.92 -0.07 -0.57
C ILE A 111 -8.92 1.44 -0.82
N PRO A 112 -9.96 2.18 -0.40
CA PRO A 112 -10.13 3.59 -0.76
C PRO A 112 -9.36 4.56 0.14
N CYS A 113 -9.10 4.18 1.40
CA CYS A 113 -8.49 5.03 2.42
C CYS A 113 -7.95 4.22 3.59
N VAL A 114 -7.36 4.90 4.58
CA VAL A 114 -6.97 4.38 5.89
C VAL A 114 -7.67 5.20 6.97
N ASP A 115 -8.39 4.52 7.87
CA ASP A 115 -9.07 5.13 9.02
C ASP A 115 -8.10 5.38 10.18
N SER A 116 -7.12 4.50 10.38
CA SER A 116 -6.13 4.66 11.46
C SER A 116 -4.83 3.92 11.19
N ILE A 117 -3.77 4.39 11.85
CA ILE A 117 -2.42 3.83 11.76
C ILE A 117 -2.01 3.34 13.15
N LEU A 118 -1.50 2.12 13.24
CA LEU A 118 -0.83 1.58 14.42
C LEU A 118 0.66 1.42 14.12
N LEU A 119 1.52 2.10 14.86
CA LEU A 119 2.97 1.94 14.75
C LEU A 119 3.46 1.03 15.88
N THR A 120 4.14 -0.05 15.51
CA THR A 120 4.63 -1.04 16.46
C THR A 120 5.89 -0.54 17.19
N HIS A 121 6.75 0.19 16.50
CA HIS A 121 8.02 0.73 17.02
C HIS A 121 8.57 1.87 16.14
N GLU A 122 9.63 2.54 16.60
CA GLU A 122 10.20 3.76 16.02
C GLU A 122 11.21 3.56 14.88
N HIS A 123 11.46 2.31 14.44
CA HIS A 123 12.48 2.07 13.43
C HIS A 123 12.03 2.46 12.03
N ALA A 124 13.03 2.69 11.18
CA ALA A 124 12.85 3.22 9.84
C ALA A 124 11.93 2.38 8.93
N ASP A 125 11.94 1.05 9.11
CA ASP A 125 11.08 0.12 8.40
C ASP A 125 9.63 0.10 8.88
N ALA A 126 9.31 0.76 10.00
CA ALA A 126 7.96 0.91 10.51
C ALA A 126 7.38 2.31 10.32
N ILE A 127 8.20 3.37 10.21
CA ILE A 127 7.70 4.76 10.26
C ILE A 127 8.05 5.67 9.08
N LEU A 128 9.06 5.36 8.25
CA LEU A 128 9.53 6.33 7.24
C LEU A 128 8.62 6.48 6.02
N GLY A 129 7.51 5.73 5.95
CA GLY A 129 6.45 5.95 4.98
C GLY A 129 5.39 6.95 5.46
N LEU A 130 5.52 7.51 6.67
CA LEU A 130 4.56 8.47 7.22
C LEU A 130 4.39 9.73 6.36
N ASP A 131 5.40 10.13 5.58
CA ASP A 131 5.28 11.27 4.66
C ASP A 131 4.26 11.00 3.53
N ASP A 132 4.15 9.74 3.11
CA ASP A 132 3.26 9.29 2.03
C ASP A 132 1.81 9.06 2.51
N VAL A 133 1.49 9.12 3.82
CA VAL A 133 0.13 8.78 4.31
C VAL A 133 -0.98 9.70 3.76
N ARG A 134 -0.61 10.88 3.27
CA ARG A 134 -1.55 11.81 2.63
C ARG A 134 -2.33 11.18 1.48
N VAL A 135 -1.75 10.23 0.75
CA VAL A 135 -2.45 9.54 -0.36
C VAL A 135 -3.61 8.66 0.10
N VAL A 136 -3.62 8.23 1.37
CA VAL A 136 -4.65 7.33 1.92
C VAL A 136 -5.63 8.03 2.86
N GLN A 137 -5.53 9.36 2.99
CA GLN A 137 -6.51 10.14 3.72
C GLN A 137 -7.79 10.34 2.87
N PRO A 138 -8.97 10.48 3.50
CA PRO A 138 -10.16 10.93 2.79
C PRO A 138 -9.89 12.21 1.99
N PHE A 139 -10.41 12.30 0.78
CA PHE A 139 -10.25 13.50 -0.04
C PHE A 139 -11.26 14.59 0.37
N SER A 140 -10.78 15.82 0.56
CA SER A 140 -11.61 17.01 0.77
C SER A 140 -11.11 18.17 -0.10
N PRO A 141 -11.96 18.77 -0.96
CA PRO A 141 -11.57 19.91 -1.80
C PRO A 141 -11.12 21.14 -1.01
N THR A 142 -11.62 21.30 0.21
CA THR A 142 -11.30 22.41 1.12
C THR A 142 -10.18 22.07 2.08
N ASN A 143 -9.60 20.87 2.00
CA ASN A 143 -8.65 20.33 2.97
C ASN A 143 -9.19 20.33 4.41
N ASP A 144 -10.52 20.23 4.55
CA ASP A 144 -11.23 20.04 5.81
C ASP A 144 -11.34 18.53 6.07
N ILE A 145 -10.25 17.95 6.56
CA ILE A 145 -10.13 16.54 6.90
C ILE A 145 -9.66 16.41 8.34
N ASP A 146 -10.28 15.50 9.07
CA ASP A 146 -9.77 15.11 10.38
C ASP A 146 -8.38 14.48 10.21
N PRO A 147 -7.41 14.81 11.09
CA PRO A 147 -6.11 14.15 11.09
C PRO A 147 -6.30 12.64 11.25
N THR A 148 -5.60 11.85 10.43
CA THR A 148 -5.60 10.39 10.58
C THR A 148 -5.03 10.02 11.94
N PRO A 149 -5.78 9.34 12.81
CA PRO A 149 -5.30 8.95 14.13
C PRO A 149 -4.15 7.95 14.01
N ILE A 150 -3.06 8.24 14.71
CA ILE A 150 -1.88 7.38 14.81
C ILE A 150 -1.74 6.92 16.26
N TYR A 151 -1.70 5.60 16.44
CA TYR A 151 -1.54 4.94 17.73
C TYR A 151 -0.15 4.34 17.81
N LEU A 152 0.52 4.60 18.93
CA LEU A 152 1.85 4.10 19.23
C LEU A 152 2.07 4.11 20.74
N SER A 153 3.07 3.35 21.19
CA SER A 153 3.49 3.41 22.59
C SER A 153 4.20 4.74 22.90
N GLN A 154 4.19 5.16 24.17
CA GLN A 154 4.96 6.33 24.60
C GLN A 154 6.46 6.17 24.30
N TYR A 155 7.00 4.96 24.44
CA TYR A 155 8.40 4.67 24.10
C TYR A 155 8.72 5.00 22.64
N ALA A 156 7.86 4.62 21.70
CA ALA A 156 8.06 4.92 20.28
C ALA A 156 7.87 6.42 19.96
N MET A 157 7.03 7.12 20.73
CA MET A 157 6.80 8.56 20.56
C MET A 157 8.00 9.41 21.01
N ASP A 158 8.71 8.97 22.05
CA ASP A 158 9.80 9.72 22.68
C ASP A 158 11.17 9.51 22.01
N ARG A 159 11.24 8.72 20.92
CA ARG A 159 12.49 8.29 20.28
C ARG A 159 12.68 8.79 18.86
#